data_AF-A0A5N6XI26-F1
#
_entry.id   AF-A0A5N6XI26-F1
#
_cell.length_a   1.000
_cell.length_b   1.000
_cell.length_c   1.000
_cell.angle_alpha   90.00
_cell.angle_beta   90.00
_cell.angle_gamma   90.00
#
_symmetry.space_group_name_H-M   'P 1'
#
loop_
_entity.id
_entity.type
_entity.pdbx_description
1 polymer ?
#
loop_
_entity_poly.entity_id
_entity_poly.type
_entity_poly.pdbx_seq_one_letter_code
_entity_poly.pdbx_strand_id
1 'polypeptide(L)'
;MSRVQRSKVTSDTDSFRGSFFVPESREDWLTLAKSSGLLKKALGSLAKFGSGSRAKRKQHVLFKAIWSLPLDIDQFERDAEKYNLSNVWQDACNLVASSQELQRYLSLVGKPQEFALLTEIDPSWPGSWAPLGKRKRDTAPQVEQVLEDDKPPSDESVTNTTLLLLLDAVLRLVPSAGCEFTMFRVAFEANFRQAAFKALTDGALWVKGDEQDIRAILEVKKGLRYDNHDKIRMQETAELVSWLKKSYTPWNEHFNGHKVLFAEDGDEIWITFALPTSTYAQYLSQDVPVEHAFLDITTYGPYRLDLKDHMERLCIVIAAIVLRVVYSLRPH
;
A
#
# COMPACT_ATOMS: atom_id res chain seq x y z
N MET A 1 22.54 -48.07 -23.40
CA MET A 1 21.47 -47.06 -23.57
C MET A 1 20.81 -46.82 -22.22
N SER A 2 21.23 -45.78 -21.50
CA SER A 2 20.67 -45.41 -20.19
C SER A 2 19.39 -44.61 -20.40
N ARG A 3 18.28 -45.12 -19.85
CA ARG A 3 16.95 -44.52 -19.97
C ARG A 3 16.86 -43.40 -18.94
N VAL A 4 17.13 -42.16 -19.39
CA VAL A 4 16.89 -40.97 -18.57
C VAL A 4 15.39 -40.86 -18.31
N GLN A 5 14.99 -41.16 -17.09
CA GLN A 5 13.64 -40.91 -16.59
C GLN A 5 13.46 -39.38 -16.55
N ARG A 6 12.79 -38.83 -17.57
CA ARG A 6 12.27 -37.45 -17.53
C ARG A 6 11.36 -37.34 -16.31
N SER A 7 11.76 -36.53 -15.34
CA SER A 7 10.91 -36.16 -14.23
C SER A 7 9.60 -35.59 -14.79
N LYS A 8 8.47 -36.11 -14.30
CA LYS A 8 7.14 -35.59 -14.61
C LYS A 8 7.13 -34.12 -14.19
N VAL A 9 7.00 -33.21 -15.16
CA VAL A 9 6.66 -31.81 -14.89
C VAL A 9 5.28 -31.84 -14.23
N THR A 10 5.24 -31.70 -12.91
CA THR A 10 3.99 -31.59 -12.17
C THR A 10 3.37 -30.24 -12.55
N SER A 11 2.31 -30.28 -13.34
CA SER A 11 1.49 -29.11 -13.60
C SER A 11 0.73 -28.78 -12.31
N ASP A 12 1.34 -27.95 -11.46
CA ASP A 12 0.64 -27.37 -10.31
C ASP A 12 -0.34 -26.33 -10.85
N THR A 13 -1.50 -26.82 -11.29
CA THR A 13 -2.65 -26.01 -11.65
C THR A 13 -3.07 -25.23 -10.41
N ASP A 14 -3.51 -23.98 -10.56
CA ASP A 14 -4.12 -23.21 -9.46
C ASP A 14 -5.54 -23.74 -9.15
N SER A 15 -5.68 -25.07 -9.14
CA SER A 15 -6.87 -25.79 -8.75
C SER A 15 -7.06 -25.62 -7.24
N PHE A 16 -7.95 -24.70 -6.88
CA PHE A 16 -8.39 -24.48 -5.51
C PHE A 16 -9.63 -25.33 -5.26
N ARG A 17 -9.67 -26.08 -4.16
CA ARG A 17 -10.86 -26.86 -3.79
C ARG A 17 -11.80 -25.94 -2.99
N GLY A 18 -13.04 -25.81 -3.46
CA GLY A 18 -14.05 -24.95 -2.83
C GLY A 18 -13.98 -23.49 -3.29
N SER A 19 -14.75 -22.63 -2.62
CA SER A 19 -14.71 -21.18 -2.82
C SER A 19 -13.48 -20.60 -2.16
N PHE A 20 -12.80 -19.72 -2.89
CA PHE A 20 -11.72 -18.91 -2.35
C PHE A 20 -12.29 -17.59 -1.86
N PHE A 21 -11.69 -17.07 -0.79
CA PHE A 21 -11.87 -15.72 -0.27
C PHE A 21 -10.60 -15.33 0.48
N VAL A 22 -10.36 -14.03 0.65
CA VAL A 22 -9.25 -13.54 1.50
C VAL A 22 -9.64 -13.72 2.97
N PRO A 23 -8.82 -14.38 3.82
CA PRO A 23 -9.19 -14.63 5.21
C PRO A 23 -9.31 -13.35 6.04
N GLU A 24 -10.40 -13.20 6.78
CA GLU A 24 -10.60 -12.09 7.72
C GLU A 24 -10.32 -12.48 9.18
N SER A 25 -10.28 -13.79 9.44
CA SER A 25 -9.96 -14.39 10.74
C SER A 25 -9.03 -15.60 10.63
N ARG A 26 -8.54 -16.08 11.77
CA ARG A 26 -7.70 -17.30 11.84
C ARG A 26 -8.50 -18.54 11.50
N GLU A 27 -9.77 -18.54 11.87
CA GLU A 27 -10.77 -19.57 11.62
C GLU A 27 -11.06 -19.67 10.11
N ASP A 28 -11.16 -18.54 9.43
CA ASP A 28 -11.28 -18.47 7.96
C ASP A 28 -10.06 -19.08 7.28
N TRP A 29 -8.87 -18.65 7.71
CA TRP A 29 -7.63 -19.18 7.18
C TRP A 29 -7.53 -20.69 7.42
N LEU A 30 -7.87 -21.16 8.62
CA LEU A 30 -7.87 -22.58 8.97
C LEU A 30 -8.82 -23.37 8.07
N THR A 31 -10.00 -22.82 7.79
CA THR A 31 -11.00 -23.42 6.91
C THR A 31 -10.46 -23.55 5.47
N LEU A 32 -9.88 -22.48 4.92
CA LEU A 32 -9.27 -22.46 3.58
C LEU A 32 -8.07 -23.40 3.48
N ALA A 33 -7.19 -23.37 4.48
CA ALA A 33 -6.02 -24.23 4.53
C ALA A 33 -6.39 -25.71 4.67
N LYS A 34 -7.45 -26.04 5.42
CA LYS A 34 -7.95 -27.41 5.56
C LYS A 34 -8.58 -27.91 4.26
N SER A 35 -9.49 -27.13 3.66
CA SER A 35 -10.21 -27.52 2.43
C SER A 35 -9.27 -27.71 1.22
N SER A 36 -8.17 -26.95 1.19
CA SER A 36 -7.16 -27.00 0.13
C SER A 36 -5.95 -27.89 0.45
N GLY A 37 -5.93 -28.57 1.60
CA GLY A 37 -4.82 -29.47 1.98
C GLY A 37 -3.48 -28.76 2.17
N LEU A 38 -3.52 -27.54 2.71
CA LEU A 38 -2.36 -26.65 2.91
C LEU A 38 -1.90 -26.54 4.39
N LEU A 39 -2.62 -27.13 5.36
CA LEU A 39 -2.30 -26.98 6.80
C LEU A 39 -0.86 -27.35 7.19
N LYS A 40 -0.27 -28.34 6.53
CA LYS A 40 1.10 -28.83 6.79
C LYS A 40 2.09 -28.36 5.74
N LYS A 41 1.78 -27.29 5.02
CA LYS A 41 2.58 -26.75 3.92
C LYS A 41 3.13 -25.37 4.25
N ALA A 42 4.27 -25.05 3.65
CA ALA A 42 4.88 -23.72 3.65
C ALA A 42 5.03 -23.22 2.20
N LEU A 43 5.39 -21.95 2.03
CA LEU A 43 5.47 -21.32 0.71
C LEU A 43 6.34 -22.11 -0.29
N GLY A 44 7.51 -22.59 0.10
CA GLY A 44 8.39 -23.38 -0.77
C GLY A 44 8.01 -24.85 -0.94
N SER A 45 6.86 -25.27 -0.42
CA SER A 45 6.21 -26.50 -0.91
C SER A 45 5.48 -26.30 -2.24
N LEU A 46 5.30 -25.05 -2.68
CA LEU A 46 4.69 -24.73 -3.98
C LEU A 46 5.73 -24.83 -5.09
N ALA A 47 5.39 -25.57 -6.15
CA ALA A 47 6.27 -25.73 -7.30
C ALA A 47 6.31 -24.48 -8.20
N LYS A 48 5.28 -23.62 -8.14
CA LYS A 48 5.15 -22.42 -8.99
C LYS A 48 4.38 -21.32 -8.28
N PHE A 49 4.99 -20.15 -8.18
CA PHE A 49 4.30 -18.92 -7.79
C PHE A 49 3.70 -18.18 -8.99
N GLY A 50 2.71 -17.34 -8.73
CA GLY A 50 2.38 -16.20 -9.58
C GLY A 50 3.21 -14.98 -9.15
N SER A 51 3.34 -13.99 -10.04
CA SER A 51 3.88 -12.66 -9.69
C SER A 51 2.97 -11.97 -8.66
N GLY A 52 3.43 -10.87 -8.05
CA GLY A 52 2.62 -10.11 -7.07
C GLY A 52 1.21 -9.80 -7.57
N SER A 53 1.10 -9.16 -8.74
CA SER A 53 -0.16 -8.83 -9.42
C SER A 53 -0.98 -10.03 -9.94
N ARG A 54 -0.44 -11.24 -9.85
CA ARG A 54 -1.08 -12.49 -10.29
C ARG A 54 -0.90 -13.59 -9.25
N ALA A 55 -0.89 -13.20 -7.96
CA ALA A 55 -0.71 -14.14 -6.86
C ALA A 55 -1.77 -15.26 -6.97
N LYS A 56 -1.32 -16.50 -6.86
CA LYS A 56 -2.21 -17.67 -6.93
C LYS A 56 -2.96 -17.85 -5.62
N ARG A 57 -4.11 -18.53 -5.65
CA ARG A 57 -4.92 -18.75 -4.45
C ARG A 57 -4.19 -19.54 -3.38
N LYS A 58 -3.53 -20.65 -3.76
CA LYS A 58 -2.72 -21.46 -2.81
C LYS A 58 -1.53 -20.68 -2.25
N GLN A 59 -0.91 -19.84 -3.09
CA GLN A 59 0.17 -18.93 -2.68
C GLN A 59 -0.35 -17.94 -1.63
N HIS A 60 -1.51 -17.33 -1.87
CA HIS A 60 -2.11 -16.39 -0.93
C HIS A 60 -2.50 -17.04 0.40
N VAL A 61 -3.11 -18.23 0.39
CA VAL A 61 -3.39 -18.95 1.65
C VAL A 61 -2.10 -19.23 2.42
N LEU A 62 -1.00 -19.56 1.74
CA LEU A 62 0.31 -19.77 2.38
C LEU A 62 1.04 -18.46 2.75
N PHE A 63 0.58 -17.29 2.31
CA PHE A 63 1.03 -16.05 2.92
C PHE A 63 0.56 -15.91 4.38
N LYS A 64 -0.50 -16.64 4.78
CA LYS A 64 -1.06 -16.58 6.14
C LYS A 64 -1.37 -15.13 6.56
N ALA A 65 -1.84 -14.33 5.62
CA ALA A 65 -2.26 -12.96 5.83
C ALA A 65 -3.73 -12.92 6.21
N ILE A 66 -4.06 -12.07 7.17
CA ILE A 66 -5.40 -11.96 7.73
C ILE A 66 -5.82 -10.50 7.66
N TRP A 67 -6.83 -10.24 6.84
CA TRP A 67 -7.35 -8.92 6.55
C TRP A 67 -8.55 -8.63 7.43
N SER A 68 -8.35 -7.89 8.52
CA SER A 68 -9.48 -7.43 9.31
C SER A 68 -10.40 -6.56 8.46
N LEU A 69 -11.68 -6.46 8.84
CA LEU A 69 -12.59 -5.51 8.22
C LEU A 69 -11.98 -4.10 8.25
N PRO A 70 -12.08 -3.33 7.14
CA PRO A 70 -11.57 -1.96 7.14
C PRO A 70 -12.20 -1.14 8.25
N LEU A 71 -11.37 -0.33 8.90
CA LEU A 71 -11.77 0.59 9.94
C LEU A 71 -12.07 1.96 9.36
N ASP A 72 -13.02 2.65 9.98
CA ASP A 72 -13.36 4.02 9.62
C ASP A 72 -12.18 4.97 9.86
N ILE A 73 -12.11 6.05 9.08
CA ILE A 73 -11.07 7.06 9.20
C ILE A 73 -11.04 7.74 10.59
N ASP A 74 -12.18 7.79 11.29
CA ASP A 74 -12.29 8.30 12.67
C ASP A 74 -11.60 7.41 13.70
N GLN A 75 -11.39 6.13 13.38
CA GLN A 75 -10.72 5.20 14.28
C GLN A 75 -9.19 5.38 14.26
N PHE A 76 -8.63 5.96 13.20
CA PHE A 76 -7.18 6.06 13.06
C PHE A 76 -6.53 6.80 14.22
N GLU A 77 -7.06 7.96 14.61
CA GLU A 77 -6.48 8.79 15.68
C GLU A 77 -6.42 8.03 17.01
N ARG A 78 -7.48 7.26 17.33
CA ARG A 78 -7.51 6.42 18.53
C ARG A 78 -6.46 5.31 18.49
N ASP A 79 -6.11 4.85 17.30
CA ASP A 79 -5.14 3.79 17.07
C ASP A 79 -3.73 4.33 16.80
N ALA A 80 -3.50 5.65 16.81
CA ALA A 80 -2.20 6.25 16.52
C ALA A 80 -1.06 5.67 17.39
N GLU A 81 -1.35 5.33 18.65
CA GLU A 81 -0.39 4.71 19.57
C GLU A 81 0.07 3.33 19.10
N LYS A 82 -0.85 2.53 18.54
CA LYS A 82 -0.56 1.20 17.97
C LYS A 82 0.56 1.28 16.92
N TYR A 83 0.65 2.39 16.21
CA TYR A 83 1.61 2.63 15.13
C TYR A 83 2.77 3.55 15.52
N ASN A 84 2.94 3.84 16.81
CA ASN A 84 3.98 4.73 17.32
C ASN A 84 3.88 6.17 16.77
N LEU A 85 2.66 6.65 16.54
CA LEU A 85 2.39 7.98 15.97
C LEU A 85 1.94 9.00 17.02
N SER A 86 1.56 8.58 18.23
CA SER A 86 1.03 9.50 19.27
C SER A 86 1.98 10.64 19.62
N ASN A 87 3.28 10.40 19.62
CA ASN A 87 4.28 11.41 19.98
C ASN A 87 4.53 12.45 18.89
N VAL A 88 4.10 12.20 17.65
CA VAL A 88 4.22 13.12 16.51
C VAL A 88 2.86 13.63 16.03
N TRP A 89 1.76 13.12 16.59
CA TRP A 89 0.41 13.43 16.13
C TRP A 89 0.07 14.91 16.25
N GLN A 90 0.37 15.52 17.41
CA GLN A 90 0.11 16.94 17.61
C GLN A 90 0.95 17.81 16.68
N ASP A 91 2.21 17.43 16.42
CA ASP A 91 3.07 18.12 15.46
C ASP A 91 2.48 18.03 14.04
N ALA A 92 1.96 16.87 13.64
CA ALA A 92 1.28 16.68 12.36
C ALA A 92 0.03 17.58 12.23
N CYS A 93 -0.82 17.63 13.27
CA CYS A 93 -1.96 18.53 13.33
C CYS A 93 -1.54 20.00 13.18
N ASN A 94 -0.48 20.41 13.90
CA ASN A 94 0.03 21.78 13.85
C ASN A 94 0.57 22.14 12.45
N LEU A 95 1.30 21.23 11.79
CA LEU A 95 1.81 21.43 10.43
C LEU A 95 0.66 21.62 9.43
N VAL A 96 -0.37 20.76 9.50
CA VAL A 96 -1.54 20.86 8.62
C VAL A 96 -2.33 22.15 8.86
N ALA A 97 -2.57 22.50 10.12
CA ALA A 97 -3.31 23.71 10.50
C ALA A 97 -2.56 25.00 10.14
N SER A 98 -1.23 25.01 10.24
CA SER A 98 -0.41 26.22 10.00
C SER A 98 -0.19 26.54 8.52
N SER A 99 -0.43 25.59 7.62
CA SER A 99 -0.20 25.76 6.18
C SER A 99 -1.32 26.52 5.49
N GLN A 100 -1.11 27.82 5.23
CA GLN A 100 -2.11 28.66 4.56
C GLN A 100 -2.47 28.16 3.15
N GLU A 101 -1.51 27.63 2.39
CA GLU A 101 -1.75 27.06 1.06
C GLU A 101 -2.63 25.81 1.12
N LEU A 102 -2.39 24.92 2.09
CA LEU A 102 -3.24 23.76 2.33
C LEU A 102 -4.65 24.19 2.75
N GLN A 103 -4.79 25.17 3.64
CA GLN A 103 -6.10 25.66 4.05
C GLN A 103 -6.90 26.26 2.88
N ARG A 104 -6.22 26.97 1.96
CA ARG A 104 -6.84 27.42 0.70
C ARG A 104 -7.24 26.23 -0.18
N TYR A 105 -6.40 25.22 -0.34
CA TYR A 105 -6.74 24.00 -1.07
C TYR A 105 -7.97 23.28 -0.48
N LEU A 106 -7.97 23.05 0.84
CA LEU A 106 -9.07 22.39 1.55
C LEU A 106 -10.40 23.16 1.38
N SER A 107 -10.37 24.49 1.29
CA SER A 107 -11.58 25.29 1.04
C SER A 107 -12.20 25.06 -0.35
N LEU A 108 -11.41 24.54 -1.30
CA LEU A 108 -11.78 24.24 -2.69
C LEU A 108 -12.08 22.75 -2.93
N VAL A 109 -11.77 21.87 -1.98
CA VAL A 109 -12.09 20.44 -2.07
C VAL A 109 -13.61 20.26 -2.20
N GLY A 110 -14.03 19.45 -3.18
CA GLY A 110 -15.44 19.23 -3.50
C GLY A 110 -16.09 20.36 -4.32
N LYS A 111 -15.31 21.38 -4.75
CA LYS A 111 -15.82 22.56 -5.49
C LYS A 111 -15.04 22.79 -6.80
N PRO A 112 -15.09 21.84 -7.75
CA PRO A 112 -14.29 21.90 -8.98
C PRO A 112 -14.55 23.16 -9.82
N GLN A 113 -15.79 23.69 -9.80
CA GLN A 113 -16.18 24.90 -10.51
C GLN A 113 -15.53 26.18 -9.94
N GLU A 114 -15.37 26.25 -8.61
CA GLU A 114 -14.72 27.40 -7.97
C GLU A 114 -13.23 27.38 -8.29
N PHE A 115 -12.61 26.20 -8.22
CA PHE A 115 -11.22 26.00 -8.60
C PHE A 115 -10.97 26.33 -10.09
N ALA A 116 -11.94 26.06 -10.98
CA ALA A 116 -11.79 26.25 -12.41
C ALA A 116 -11.54 27.69 -12.85
N LEU A 117 -12.04 28.65 -12.07
CA LEU A 117 -11.96 30.07 -12.36
C LEU A 117 -10.73 30.75 -11.73
N LEU A 118 -10.01 30.04 -10.85
CA LEU A 118 -8.88 30.60 -10.12
C LEU A 118 -7.59 30.59 -10.95
N THR A 119 -6.81 31.64 -10.72
CA THR A 119 -5.49 31.89 -11.28
C THR A 119 -4.50 32.20 -10.14
N GLU A 120 -3.20 32.22 -10.45
CA GLU A 120 -2.15 32.45 -9.45
C GLU A 120 -2.20 33.83 -8.77
N ILE A 121 -2.90 34.79 -9.38
CA ILE A 121 -3.08 36.14 -8.82
C ILE A 121 -4.23 36.23 -7.81
N ASP A 122 -5.09 35.20 -7.74
CA ASP A 122 -6.24 35.22 -6.87
C ASP A 122 -5.84 34.94 -5.40
N PRO A 123 -6.37 35.67 -4.41
CA PRO A 123 -6.05 35.44 -3.00
C PRO A 123 -6.40 34.02 -2.51
N SER A 124 -7.37 33.38 -3.15
CA SER A 124 -7.80 32.01 -2.85
C SER A 124 -6.94 30.94 -3.55
N TRP A 125 -5.92 31.33 -4.33
CA TRP A 125 -5.04 30.40 -5.02
C TRP A 125 -4.29 29.49 -4.03
N PRO A 126 -4.38 28.16 -4.18
CA PRO A 126 -3.79 27.23 -3.21
C PRO A 126 -2.28 26.99 -3.40
N GLY A 127 -1.61 27.77 -4.25
CA GLY A 127 -0.16 27.74 -4.41
C GLY A 127 0.34 26.36 -4.85
N SER A 128 1.26 25.78 -4.08
CA SER A 128 1.87 24.47 -4.37
C SER A 128 0.87 23.31 -4.42
N TRP A 129 -0.33 23.48 -3.86
CA TRP A 129 -1.40 22.48 -3.86
C TRP A 129 -2.31 22.56 -5.11
N ALA A 130 -2.16 23.58 -5.95
CA ALA A 130 -2.97 23.76 -7.15
C ALA A 130 -2.93 22.59 -8.15
N PRO A 131 -1.80 21.89 -8.37
CA PRO A 131 -1.77 20.72 -9.26
C PRO A 131 -2.78 19.62 -8.88
N LEU A 132 -3.07 19.44 -7.59
CA LEU A 132 -4.07 18.46 -7.11
C LEU A 132 -5.49 18.82 -7.55
N GLY A 133 -5.86 20.10 -7.47
CA GLY A 133 -7.18 20.58 -7.87
C GLY A 133 -7.38 20.62 -9.40
N LYS A 134 -6.31 20.89 -10.17
CA LYS A 134 -6.37 20.86 -11.65
C LYS A 134 -6.62 19.46 -12.18
N ARG A 135 -5.96 18.44 -11.64
CA ARG A 135 -6.05 17.06 -12.17
C ARG A 135 -7.40 16.36 -11.95
N LYS A 136 -8.11 16.69 -10.87
CA LYS A 136 -9.51 16.23 -10.68
C LYS A 136 -10.44 16.69 -11.81
N ARG A 137 -10.09 17.77 -12.50
CA ARG A 137 -10.85 18.29 -13.65
C ARG A 137 -10.59 17.49 -14.92
N ASP A 138 -9.35 17.03 -15.12
CA ASP A 138 -8.93 16.29 -16.31
C ASP A 138 -9.35 14.80 -16.25
N THR A 139 -9.65 14.29 -15.05
CA THR A 139 -10.14 12.93 -14.80
C THR A 139 -11.68 12.84 -14.75
N ALA A 140 -12.39 13.97 -14.68
CA ALA A 140 -13.84 14.02 -14.90
C ALA A 140 -14.14 13.70 -16.38
N PRO A 141 -15.20 12.94 -16.71
CA PRO A 141 -15.46 12.55 -18.09
C PRO A 141 -15.74 13.78 -18.95
N GLN A 142 -14.72 14.23 -19.69
CA GLN A 142 -14.90 15.16 -20.79
C GLN A 142 -15.36 14.36 -21.99
N VAL A 143 -16.53 14.72 -22.51
CA VAL A 143 -17.13 14.18 -23.72
C VAL A 143 -16.20 14.45 -24.90
N GLU A 144 -15.81 13.37 -25.59
CA GLU A 144 -15.22 13.26 -26.94
C GLU A 144 -14.30 14.39 -27.45
N GLN A 145 -13.02 14.06 -27.69
CA GLN A 145 -12.43 14.28 -29.02
C GLN A 145 -11.45 13.15 -29.40
N VAL A 146 -11.69 12.61 -30.59
CA VAL A 146 -10.90 11.64 -31.34
C VAL A 146 -9.61 12.29 -31.85
N LEU A 147 -8.45 11.71 -31.56
CA LEU A 147 -7.31 11.67 -32.49
C LEU A 147 -6.51 10.38 -32.31
N GLU A 148 -6.07 9.85 -33.45
CA GLU A 148 -5.45 8.55 -33.67
C GLU A 148 -4.00 8.46 -33.13
N ASP A 149 -3.66 7.24 -32.71
CA ASP A 149 -2.33 6.61 -32.65
C ASP A 149 -1.28 7.01 -31.60
N ASP A 150 -1.64 7.76 -30.55
CA ASP A 150 -0.91 7.68 -29.28
C ASP A 150 -1.74 6.89 -28.28
N LYS A 151 -1.24 5.73 -27.85
CA LYS A 151 -1.83 5.00 -26.73
C LYS A 151 -1.92 5.99 -25.56
N PRO A 152 -3.12 6.38 -25.10
CA PRO A 152 -3.22 7.30 -23.97
C PRO A 152 -2.39 6.71 -22.83
N PRO A 153 -1.61 7.52 -22.08
CA PRO A 153 -0.89 7.03 -20.91
C PRO A 153 -1.87 6.19 -20.10
N SER A 154 -1.47 4.98 -19.69
CA SER A 154 -2.43 4.11 -19.00
C SER A 154 -2.98 4.91 -17.83
N ASP A 155 -4.30 4.90 -17.66
CA ASP A 155 -5.00 5.69 -16.64
C ASP A 155 -4.46 5.42 -15.21
N GLU A 156 -3.85 4.25 -15.00
CA GLU A 156 -3.08 3.88 -13.80
C GLU A 156 -1.85 4.77 -13.58
N SER A 157 -1.13 5.17 -14.64
CA SER A 157 -0.06 6.18 -14.55
C SER A 157 -0.58 7.57 -14.17
N VAL A 158 -1.80 7.92 -14.61
CA VAL A 158 -2.48 9.18 -14.24
C VAL A 158 -2.91 9.16 -12.77
N THR A 159 -3.54 8.06 -12.34
CA THR A 159 -3.93 7.82 -10.93
C THR A 159 -2.70 7.86 -10.02
N ASN A 160 -1.61 7.16 -10.40
CA ASN A 160 -0.37 7.13 -9.62
C ASN A 160 0.22 8.53 -9.42
N THR A 161 0.03 9.41 -10.40
CA THR A 161 0.53 10.77 -10.27
C THR A 161 -0.28 11.59 -9.26
N THR A 162 -1.55 11.29 -8.98
CA THR A 162 -2.40 12.03 -8.03
C THR A 162 -2.03 11.71 -6.57
N LEU A 163 -2.00 10.44 -6.17
CA LEU A 163 -1.49 10.02 -4.86
C LEU A 163 -0.10 10.58 -4.60
N LEU A 164 0.82 10.47 -5.57
CA LEU A 164 2.18 10.96 -5.39
C LEU A 164 2.25 12.47 -5.18
N LEU A 165 1.48 13.26 -5.94
CA LEU A 165 1.43 14.71 -5.74
C LEU A 165 0.91 15.06 -4.34
N LEU A 166 -0.08 14.32 -3.82
CA LEU A 166 -0.61 14.56 -2.49
C LEU A 166 0.45 14.24 -1.43
N LEU A 167 1.10 13.09 -1.56
CA LEU A 167 2.16 12.64 -0.66
C LEU A 167 3.35 13.62 -0.67
N ASP A 168 3.78 14.10 -1.84
CA ASP A 168 4.84 15.11 -1.97
C ASP A 168 4.42 16.47 -1.37
N ALA A 169 3.18 16.91 -1.60
CA ALA A 169 2.67 18.15 -1.04
C ALA A 169 2.64 18.11 0.50
N VAL A 170 2.20 17.00 1.09
CA VAL A 170 2.24 16.81 2.56
C VAL A 170 3.68 16.69 3.06
N LEU A 171 4.55 15.97 2.37
CA LEU A 171 5.97 15.85 2.72
C LEU A 171 6.66 17.21 2.82
N ARG A 172 6.34 18.15 1.92
CA ARG A 172 6.87 19.54 1.94
C ARG A 172 6.43 20.35 3.15
N LEU A 173 5.39 19.93 3.87
CA LEU A 173 5.04 20.54 5.16
C LEU A 173 6.04 20.20 6.25
N VAL A 174 6.77 19.09 6.12
CA VAL A 174 7.72 18.59 7.13
C VAL A 174 9.13 19.11 6.81
N PRO A 175 9.70 20.02 7.63
CA PRO A 175 11.03 20.55 7.38
C PRO A 175 12.11 19.47 7.45
N SER A 176 13.06 19.49 6.52
CA SER A 176 14.24 18.62 6.52
C SER A 176 13.91 17.13 6.64
N ALA A 177 12.91 16.65 5.88
CA ALA A 177 12.34 15.32 6.08
C ALA A 177 13.34 14.15 5.94
N GLY A 178 14.45 14.30 5.21
CA GLY A 178 15.43 13.22 5.04
C GLY A 178 14.89 11.97 4.31
N CYS A 179 13.65 12.01 3.85
CA CYS A 179 12.97 10.97 3.09
C CYS A 179 12.21 11.58 1.90
N GLU A 180 11.79 10.75 0.95
CA GLU A 180 10.99 11.18 -0.20
C GLU A 180 10.07 10.07 -0.70
N PHE A 181 8.96 10.49 -1.31
CA PHE A 181 8.10 9.60 -2.06
C PHE A 181 8.58 9.52 -3.51
N THR A 182 8.52 8.32 -4.07
CA THR A 182 8.95 8.04 -5.44
C THR A 182 7.85 7.37 -6.24
N MET A 183 7.79 7.69 -7.54
CA MET A 183 7.02 6.93 -8.55
C MET A 183 7.82 5.76 -9.15
N PHE A 184 9.07 5.57 -8.74
CA PHE A 184 9.85 4.45 -9.22
C PHE A 184 9.30 3.17 -8.61
N ARG A 185 8.90 2.25 -9.50
CA ARG A 185 8.41 0.94 -9.11
C ARG A 185 9.48 0.19 -8.34
N VAL A 186 9.18 -0.18 -7.09
CA VAL A 186 10.11 -0.95 -6.28
C VAL A 186 9.82 -2.43 -6.43
N ALA A 187 10.86 -3.17 -6.80
CA ALA A 187 10.85 -4.60 -6.99
C ALA A 187 11.27 -5.35 -5.72
N PHE A 188 10.39 -6.21 -5.24
CA PHE A 188 10.69 -7.16 -4.17
C PHE A 188 10.70 -8.58 -4.71
N GLU A 189 11.79 -9.29 -4.50
CA GLU A 189 11.94 -10.69 -4.89
C GLU A 189 12.00 -11.58 -3.65
N ALA A 190 11.09 -12.55 -3.60
CA ALA A 190 10.98 -13.50 -2.50
C ALA A 190 11.37 -14.89 -2.99
N ASN A 191 12.52 -15.37 -2.51
CA ASN A 191 13.09 -16.66 -2.87
C ASN A 191 12.73 -17.72 -1.81
N PHE A 192 12.15 -18.85 -2.26
CA PHE A 192 11.83 -20.03 -1.44
C PHE A 192 12.48 -21.27 -2.06
N ARG A 193 12.40 -22.42 -1.36
CA ARG A 193 13.14 -23.63 -1.75
C ARG A 193 12.93 -24.08 -3.19
N GLN A 194 11.69 -24.05 -3.69
CA GLN A 194 11.33 -24.59 -5.01
C GLN A 194 11.11 -23.53 -6.08
N ALA A 195 10.80 -22.30 -5.68
CA ALA A 195 10.43 -21.24 -6.60
C ALA A 195 10.60 -19.86 -5.94
N ALA A 196 10.56 -18.83 -6.76
CA ALA A 196 10.59 -17.44 -6.34
C ALA A 196 9.39 -16.69 -6.94
N PHE A 197 9.05 -15.56 -6.35
CA PHE A 197 8.15 -14.60 -6.99
C PHE A 197 8.66 -13.18 -6.82
N LYS A 198 8.25 -12.34 -7.77
CA LYS A 198 8.53 -10.92 -7.77
C LYS A 198 7.23 -10.14 -7.63
N ALA A 199 7.22 -9.17 -6.74
CA ALA A 199 6.18 -8.16 -6.63
C ALA A 199 6.77 -6.79 -6.99
N LEU A 200 5.97 -5.97 -7.66
CA LEU A 200 6.33 -4.63 -8.09
C LEU A 200 5.28 -3.71 -7.48
N THR A 201 5.74 -2.70 -6.76
CA THR A 201 4.91 -1.61 -6.24
C THR A 201 4.84 -0.49 -7.27
N ASP A 202 3.89 0.43 -7.12
CA ASP A 202 3.79 1.62 -7.97
C ASP A 202 4.60 2.82 -7.44
N GLY A 203 5.13 2.70 -6.22
CA GLY A 203 6.05 3.65 -5.62
C GLY A 203 6.41 3.28 -4.19
N ALA A 204 7.17 4.16 -3.53
CA ALA A 204 7.59 3.96 -2.14
C ALA A 204 7.89 5.28 -1.43
N LEU A 205 7.94 5.22 -0.10
CA LEU A 205 8.62 6.19 0.75
C LEU A 205 9.97 5.58 1.16
N TRP A 206 11.08 6.25 0.86
CA TRP A 206 12.42 5.80 1.26
C TRP A 206 13.23 6.92 1.90
N VAL A 207 14.34 6.56 2.55
CA VAL A 207 15.32 7.52 3.09
C VAL A 207 16.17 8.08 1.95
N LYS A 208 16.37 9.39 1.92
CA LYS A 208 17.21 10.04 0.90
C LYS A 208 18.65 9.56 1.05
N GLY A 209 19.23 9.09 -0.05
CA GLY A 209 20.58 8.52 -0.08
C GLY A 209 20.66 7.05 0.31
N ASP A 210 19.54 6.42 0.71
CA ASP A 210 19.44 4.96 0.91
C ASP A 210 18.08 4.45 0.38
N GLU A 211 18.01 4.24 -0.93
CA GLU A 211 16.81 3.73 -1.62
C GLU A 211 16.43 2.30 -1.21
N GLN A 212 17.30 1.60 -0.47
CA GLN A 212 16.98 0.27 0.08
C GLN A 212 16.27 0.37 1.43
N ASP A 213 16.36 1.51 2.14
CA ASP A 213 15.65 1.78 3.38
C ASP A 213 14.25 2.32 3.12
N ILE A 214 13.39 1.39 2.70
CA ILE A 214 11.99 1.64 2.40
C ILE A 214 11.21 1.71 3.72
N ARG A 215 10.36 2.72 3.86
CA ARG A 215 9.54 3.02 5.04
C ARG A 215 8.06 2.78 4.82
N ALA A 216 7.58 2.97 3.58
CA ALA A 216 6.23 2.62 3.14
C ALA A 216 6.24 2.26 1.65
N ILE A 217 5.23 1.53 1.19
CA ILE A 217 5.03 1.22 -0.22
C ILE A 217 3.72 1.84 -0.73
N LEU A 218 3.66 2.10 -2.04
CA LEU A 218 2.51 2.69 -2.71
C LEU A 218 1.95 1.70 -3.73
N GLU A 219 0.63 1.58 -3.78
CA GLU A 219 -0.08 0.75 -4.75
C GLU A 219 -1.25 1.53 -5.34
N VAL A 220 -1.47 1.45 -6.65
CA VAL A 220 -2.50 2.26 -7.30
C VAL A 220 -3.36 1.41 -8.22
N LYS A 221 -4.68 1.62 -8.13
CA LYS A 221 -5.67 0.99 -9.00
C LYS A 221 -6.61 2.02 -9.57
N LYS A 222 -6.91 1.86 -10.86
CA LYS A 222 -7.91 2.68 -11.56
C LYS A 222 -9.33 2.52 -10.99
N GLY A 223 -9.69 1.30 -10.61
CA GLY A 223 -11.06 0.97 -10.17
C GLY A 223 -11.23 1.09 -8.66
N LEU A 224 -12.47 1.21 -8.21
CA LEU A 224 -12.80 1.21 -6.79
C LEU A 224 -12.38 -0.11 -6.14
N ARG A 225 -11.94 -0.05 -4.87
CA ARG A 225 -11.49 -1.23 -4.13
C ARG A 225 -12.56 -2.32 -4.08
N TYR A 226 -13.82 -1.93 -3.90
CA TYR A 226 -14.94 -2.87 -3.73
C TYR A 226 -15.13 -3.80 -4.93
N ASP A 227 -14.91 -3.31 -6.15
CA ASP A 227 -15.12 -4.05 -7.40
C ASP A 227 -14.19 -5.26 -7.55
N ASN A 228 -13.03 -5.24 -6.86
CA ASN A 228 -12.00 -6.25 -7.04
C ASN A 228 -11.20 -6.52 -5.75
N HIS A 229 -11.83 -6.33 -4.59
CA HIS A 229 -11.19 -6.32 -3.26
C HIS A 229 -10.29 -7.52 -3.01
N ASP A 230 -10.74 -8.73 -3.33
CA ASP A 230 -9.95 -9.95 -3.15
C ASP A 230 -8.65 -9.92 -3.95
N LYS A 231 -8.70 -9.50 -5.23
CA LYS A 231 -7.49 -9.46 -6.07
C LYS A 231 -6.53 -8.37 -5.61
N ILE A 232 -7.05 -7.22 -5.20
CA ILE A 232 -6.26 -6.12 -4.65
C ILE A 232 -5.55 -6.58 -3.38
N ARG A 233 -6.30 -7.09 -2.39
CA ARG A 233 -5.75 -7.63 -1.13
C ARG A 233 -4.73 -8.74 -1.38
N MET A 234 -4.97 -9.62 -2.36
CA MET A 234 -4.02 -10.66 -2.74
C MET A 234 -2.70 -10.11 -3.27
N GLN A 235 -2.76 -9.07 -4.11
CA GLN A 235 -1.59 -8.38 -4.64
C GLN A 235 -0.85 -7.62 -3.53
N GLU A 236 -1.54 -6.79 -2.75
CA GLU A 236 -0.97 -6.03 -1.63
C GLU A 236 -0.30 -6.97 -0.62
N THR A 237 -0.91 -8.13 -0.35
CA THR A 237 -0.30 -9.16 0.49
C THR A 237 1.00 -9.67 -0.11
N ALA A 238 1.05 -9.93 -1.43
CA ALA A 238 2.27 -10.42 -2.07
C ALA A 238 3.41 -9.39 -1.98
N GLU A 239 3.10 -8.11 -2.16
CA GLU A 239 4.05 -7.00 -2.00
C GLU A 239 4.57 -6.94 -0.57
N LEU A 240 3.68 -6.91 0.43
CA LEU A 240 4.04 -6.92 1.85
C LEU A 240 4.91 -8.14 2.20
N VAL A 241 4.49 -9.35 1.82
CA VAL A 241 5.25 -10.58 2.13
C VAL A 241 6.62 -10.58 1.46
N SER A 242 6.71 -10.14 0.22
CA SER A 242 8.00 -10.07 -0.47
C SER A 242 8.94 -9.00 0.11
N TRP A 243 8.38 -7.87 0.56
CA TRP A 243 9.11 -6.87 1.31
C TRP A 243 9.61 -7.41 2.67
N LEU A 244 8.75 -8.14 3.40
CA LEU A 244 9.10 -8.82 4.66
C LEU A 244 10.12 -9.94 4.50
N LYS A 245 10.12 -10.63 3.36
CA LYS A 245 11.04 -11.73 3.07
C LYS A 245 12.45 -11.23 2.75
N LYS A 246 12.59 -10.04 2.18
CA LYS A 246 13.90 -9.43 1.92
C LYS A 246 14.60 -9.18 3.27
N SER A 247 15.80 -9.73 3.43
CA SER A 247 16.57 -9.72 4.68
C SER A 247 16.97 -8.29 5.09
N TYR A 248 16.04 -7.54 5.68
CA TYR A 248 16.34 -6.30 6.38
C TYR A 248 16.40 -6.61 7.86
N THR A 249 17.61 -6.56 8.40
CA THR A 249 17.86 -6.53 9.84
C THR A 249 18.45 -5.17 10.19
N PRO A 250 17.96 -4.51 11.25
CA PRO A 250 16.80 -4.91 12.04
C PRO A 250 15.49 -4.67 11.29
N TRP A 251 14.47 -5.47 11.62
CA TRP A 251 13.09 -5.24 11.21
C TRP A 251 12.76 -3.81 11.63
N ASN A 252 12.58 -2.89 10.69
CA ASN A 252 12.33 -1.47 10.99
C ASN A 252 11.16 -1.33 12.01
N GLU A 253 11.48 -1.12 13.28
CA GLU A 253 10.54 -1.06 14.43
C GLU A 253 9.81 0.29 14.52
N HIS A 254 9.99 1.18 13.53
CA HIS A 254 9.59 2.57 13.62
C HIS A 254 8.08 2.77 13.82
N PHE A 255 7.27 1.84 13.30
CA PHE A 255 5.83 1.81 13.46
C PHE A 255 5.37 0.66 14.37
N ASN A 256 6.12 0.40 15.46
CA ASN A 256 5.90 -0.75 16.35
C ASN A 256 5.90 -2.09 15.58
N GLY A 257 6.82 -2.23 14.62
CA GLY A 257 6.97 -3.42 13.79
C GLY A 257 6.02 -3.52 12.59
N HIS A 258 5.09 -2.57 12.40
CA HIS A 258 4.19 -2.56 11.26
C HIS A 258 4.90 -2.13 9.96
N LYS A 259 4.47 -2.71 8.84
CA LYS A 259 4.71 -2.20 7.49
C LYS A 259 3.55 -1.33 7.03
N VAL A 260 3.87 -0.24 6.34
CA VAL A 260 2.88 0.74 5.88
C VAL A 260 2.71 0.64 4.37
N LEU A 261 1.46 0.62 3.92
CA LEU A 261 1.07 0.68 2.52
C LEU A 261 0.03 1.78 2.35
N PHE A 262 0.27 2.69 1.39
CA PHE A 262 -0.73 3.63 0.91
C PHE A 262 -1.30 3.11 -0.40
N ALA A 263 -2.62 3.09 -0.52
CA ALA A 263 -3.29 2.73 -1.76
C ALA A 263 -4.23 3.83 -2.25
N GLU A 264 -4.25 4.08 -3.55
CA GLU A 264 -5.31 4.84 -4.24
C GLU A 264 -6.07 3.87 -5.14
N ASP A 265 -7.36 3.69 -4.86
CA ASP A 265 -8.26 2.82 -5.61
C ASP A 265 -9.41 3.66 -6.18
N GLY A 266 -9.28 4.12 -7.42
CA GLY A 266 -10.18 5.11 -8.00
C GLY A 266 -9.99 6.48 -7.37
N ASP A 267 -11.02 7.03 -6.73
CA ASP A 267 -10.99 8.31 -6.03
C ASP A 267 -10.93 8.19 -4.49
N GLU A 268 -10.61 6.98 -4.01
CA GLU A 268 -10.50 6.62 -2.61
C GLU A 268 -9.05 6.30 -2.24
N ILE A 269 -8.59 6.84 -1.10
CA ILE A 269 -7.29 6.46 -0.52
C ILE A 269 -7.51 5.55 0.68
N TRP A 270 -6.64 4.55 0.82
CA TRP A 270 -6.61 3.59 1.91
C TRP A 270 -5.22 3.54 2.53
N ILE A 271 -5.15 3.41 3.85
CA ILE A 271 -3.89 3.29 4.59
C ILE A 271 -3.89 1.97 5.33
N THR A 272 -2.89 1.14 5.01
CA THR A 272 -2.80 -0.23 5.51
C THR A 272 -1.55 -0.41 6.37
N PHE A 273 -1.74 -1.04 7.53
CA PHE A 273 -0.68 -1.44 8.45
C PHE A 273 -0.66 -2.95 8.59
N ALA A 274 0.50 -3.55 8.30
CA ALA A 274 0.69 -4.99 8.36
C ALA A 274 1.68 -5.38 9.47
N LEU A 275 1.23 -6.12 10.47
CA LEU A 275 2.02 -6.59 11.60
C LEU A 275 2.33 -8.09 11.47
N PRO A 276 3.58 -8.47 11.23
CA PRO A 276 4.00 -9.85 11.36
C PRO A 276 3.95 -10.29 12.83
N THR A 277 3.39 -11.46 13.09
CA THR A 277 3.61 -12.15 14.38
C THR A 277 5.09 -12.46 14.60
N SER A 278 5.50 -12.65 15.85
CA SER A 278 6.90 -12.90 16.23
C SER A 278 7.52 -14.13 15.54
N THR A 279 6.71 -15.13 15.17
CA THR A 279 7.16 -16.34 14.47
C THR A 279 7.09 -16.24 12.94
N TYR A 280 6.58 -15.13 12.39
CA TYR A 280 6.42 -14.98 10.94
C TYR A 280 7.76 -14.87 10.19
N ALA A 281 8.75 -14.19 10.78
CA ALA A 281 10.10 -14.12 10.24
C ALA A 281 10.72 -15.53 10.10
N GLN A 282 10.52 -16.38 11.11
CA GLN A 282 10.96 -17.77 11.09
C GLN A 282 10.24 -18.56 9.98
N TYR A 283 8.93 -18.38 9.84
CA TYR A 283 8.13 -19.01 8.78
C TYR A 283 8.66 -18.67 7.38
N LEU A 284 8.89 -17.38 7.11
CA LEU A 284 9.41 -16.92 5.83
C LEU A 284 10.84 -17.39 5.57
N SER A 285 11.71 -17.45 6.59
CA SER A 285 13.13 -17.80 6.42
C SER A 285 13.38 -19.30 6.31
N GLN A 286 12.79 -20.10 7.22
CA GLN A 286 13.05 -21.54 7.30
C GLN A 286 12.26 -22.35 6.28
N ASP A 287 11.19 -21.77 5.73
CA ASP A 287 10.38 -22.39 4.68
C ASP A 287 9.78 -23.74 5.12
N VAL A 288 9.38 -23.78 6.39
CA VAL A 288 8.69 -24.90 7.05
C VAL A 288 7.41 -24.40 7.69
N PRO A 289 6.38 -25.25 7.89
CA PRO A 289 5.19 -24.85 8.62
C PRO A 289 5.57 -24.42 10.04
N VAL A 290 5.18 -23.20 10.41
CA VAL A 290 5.34 -22.65 11.76
C VAL A 290 3.96 -22.30 12.30
N GLU A 291 3.68 -22.77 13.51
CA GLU A 291 2.43 -22.47 14.20
C GLU A 291 2.39 -20.99 14.58
N HIS A 292 1.19 -20.41 14.58
CA HIS A 292 0.97 -18.99 14.91
C HIS A 292 1.73 -17.95 14.06
N ALA A 293 2.39 -18.36 12.97
CA ALA A 293 3.02 -17.45 12.03
C ALA A 293 1.97 -16.83 11.10
N PHE A 294 1.51 -15.62 11.41
CA PHE A 294 0.57 -14.84 10.61
C PHE A 294 1.08 -13.42 10.33
N LEU A 295 0.49 -12.81 9.31
CA LEU A 295 0.58 -11.39 8.99
C LEU A 295 -0.79 -10.74 9.23
N ASP A 296 -0.90 -9.94 10.29
CA ASP A 296 -2.10 -9.18 10.63
C ASP A 296 -2.18 -7.92 9.81
N ILE A 297 -3.27 -7.70 9.09
CA ILE A 297 -3.43 -6.54 8.21
C ILE A 297 -4.66 -5.74 8.64
N THR A 298 -4.44 -4.48 9.01
CA THR A 298 -5.47 -3.49 9.36
C THR A 298 -5.45 -2.39 8.30
N THR A 299 -6.60 -2.04 7.76
CA THR A 299 -6.75 -0.98 6.76
C THR A 299 -7.72 0.08 7.26
N TYR A 300 -7.39 1.35 7.05
CA TYR A 300 -8.25 2.50 7.33
C TYR A 300 -8.67 3.16 6.02
N GLY A 301 -9.95 3.52 5.92
CA GLY A 301 -10.51 4.19 4.76
C GLY A 301 -11.98 3.81 4.51
N PRO A 302 -12.55 4.28 3.39
CA PRO A 302 -11.89 5.10 2.38
C PRO A 302 -11.76 6.57 2.81
N TYR A 303 -10.60 7.18 2.53
CA TYR A 303 -10.46 8.63 2.49
C TYR A 303 -10.91 9.13 1.13
N ARG A 304 -12.03 9.86 1.08
CA ARG A 304 -12.58 10.36 -0.18
C ARG A 304 -11.94 11.68 -0.54
N LEU A 305 -11.36 11.75 -1.74
CA LEU A 305 -10.59 12.91 -2.17
C LEU A 305 -11.45 14.17 -2.43
N ASP A 306 -12.78 14.02 -2.53
CA ASP A 306 -13.75 15.10 -2.78
C ASP A 306 -14.35 15.68 -1.48
N LEU A 307 -14.00 15.11 -0.33
CA LEU A 307 -14.44 15.58 0.98
C LEU A 307 -13.32 16.33 1.71
N LYS A 308 -13.60 17.58 2.08
CA LYS A 308 -12.68 18.43 2.84
C LYS A 308 -12.18 17.74 4.11
N ASP A 309 -13.10 17.24 4.94
CA ASP A 309 -12.75 16.66 6.24
C ASP A 309 -11.92 15.38 6.10
N HIS A 310 -12.17 14.58 5.05
CA HIS A 310 -11.34 13.40 4.76
C HIS A 310 -9.94 13.82 4.31
N MET A 311 -9.83 14.82 3.43
CA MET A 311 -8.54 15.33 2.96
C MET A 311 -7.69 15.94 4.08
N GLU A 312 -8.32 16.69 5.00
CA GLU A 312 -7.63 17.26 6.16
C GLU A 312 -7.06 16.15 7.05
N ARG A 313 -7.88 15.16 7.41
CA ARG A 313 -7.46 14.01 8.22
C ARG A 313 -6.40 13.17 7.53
N LEU A 314 -6.54 12.94 6.23
CA LEU A 314 -5.54 12.23 5.44
C LEU A 314 -4.19 12.96 5.46
N CYS A 315 -4.18 14.29 5.32
CA CYS A 315 -2.95 15.07 5.44
C CYS A 315 -2.31 14.94 6.82
N ILE A 316 -3.11 14.91 7.90
CA ILE A 316 -2.60 14.70 9.27
C ILE A 316 -1.95 13.32 9.40
N VAL A 317 -2.60 12.28 8.91
CA VAL A 317 -2.05 10.91 8.97
C VAL A 317 -0.75 10.79 8.19
N ILE A 318 -0.71 11.29 6.94
CA ILE A 318 0.51 11.26 6.12
C ILE A 318 1.62 12.06 6.81
N ALA A 319 1.32 13.25 7.32
CA ALA A 319 2.29 14.08 8.04
C ALA A 319 2.82 13.38 9.30
N ALA A 320 1.98 12.67 10.06
CA ALA A 320 2.40 11.90 11.23
C ALA A 320 3.33 10.74 10.83
N ILE A 321 3.00 10.00 9.77
CA ILE A 321 3.84 8.92 9.25
C ILE A 321 5.21 9.47 8.81
N VAL A 322 5.22 10.57 8.05
CA VAL A 322 6.45 11.23 7.60
C VAL A 322 7.25 11.71 8.81
N LEU A 323 6.67 12.46 9.74
CA LEU A 323 7.35 12.93 10.95
C LEU A 323 7.97 11.78 11.75
N ARG A 324 7.27 10.65 11.86
CA ARG A 324 7.82 9.47 12.53
C ARG A 324 9.08 8.94 11.84
N VAL A 325 9.08 8.91 10.50
CA VAL A 325 10.29 8.60 9.72
C VAL A 325 11.37 9.64 10.01
N VAL A 326 11.10 10.94 9.88
CA VAL A 326 12.10 12.00 10.12
C VAL A 326 12.72 11.89 11.51
N TYR A 327 11.92 11.65 12.53
CA TYR A 327 12.40 11.58 13.91
C TYR A 327 13.30 10.36 14.12
N SER A 328 13.07 9.27 13.39
CA SER A 328 13.94 8.09 13.42
C SER A 328 15.30 8.29 12.75
N LEU A 329 15.45 9.34 11.92
CA LEU A 329 16.70 9.68 11.24
C LEU A 329 17.58 10.63 12.07
N ARG A 330 17.07 11.18 13.18
CA ARG A 330 17.85 12.08 14.03
C ARG A 330 18.83 11.26 14.88
N PRO A 331 20.11 11.68 14.99
CA PRO A 331 21.04 11.05 15.90
C PRO A 331 20.53 11.19 17.35
N HIS A 332 20.58 10.08 18.10
CA HIS A 332 20.20 10.03 19.52
C HIS A 332 21.24 10.69 20.43
#